data_AF-A0A8J6NPU6-F1
#
_entry.id   AF-A0A8J6NPU6-F1
#
_cell.length_a   1.000
_cell.length_b   1.000
_cell.length_c   1.000
_cell.angle_alpha   90.00
_cell.angle_beta   90.00
_cell.angle_gamma   90.00
#
_symmetry.space_group_name_H-M   'P 1'
#
loop_
_entity.id
_entity.type
_entity.pdbx_description
1 polymer ?
#
loop_
_entity_poly.entity_id
_entity_poly.type
_entity_poly.pdbx_seq_one_letter_code
_entity_poly.pdbx_strand_id
1 'polypeptide(L)'
;MQDMNTKLNEIKKKLARLPGHKLEEVDDFIGFLLSKDKVKKPKVVQMKGVWTGKGFEKLDLHSEIKKSRKELSKSILKRSL
;
A
#
# COMPACT_ATOMS: atom_id res chain seq x y z
N MET A 1 0.70 -8.39 33.85
CA MET A 1 -0.26 -9.50 33.58
C MET A 1 -1.61 -9.32 34.27
N GLN A 2 -1.67 -8.80 35.52
CA GLN A 2 -2.93 -8.54 36.25
C GLN A 2 -3.94 -7.67 35.48
N ASP A 3 -3.47 -6.65 34.74
CA ASP A 3 -4.31 -5.65 34.06
C ASP A 3 -5.14 -6.17 32.86
N MET A 4 -4.67 -7.23 32.19
CA MET A 4 -5.39 -7.78 31.03
C MET A 4 -6.58 -8.64 31.47
N ASN A 5 -6.41 -9.42 32.54
CA ASN A 5 -7.44 -10.27 33.10
C ASN A 5 -8.56 -9.46 33.76
N THR A 6 -8.24 -8.33 34.40
CA THR A 6 -9.24 -7.38 34.92
C THR A 6 -10.04 -6.74 33.79
N LYS A 7 -9.39 -6.25 32.74
CA LYS A 7 -10.07 -5.69 31.55
C LYS A 7 -10.98 -6.69 30.86
N LEU A 8 -10.53 -7.94 30.70
CA LEU A 8 -11.34 -9.01 30.12
C LEU A 8 -12.61 -9.28 30.96
N ASN A 9 -12.48 -9.31 32.27
CA ASN A 9 -13.61 -9.53 33.17
C ASN A 9 -14.61 -8.37 33.15
N GLU A 10 -14.15 -7.13 33.02
CA GLU A 10 -15.04 -5.98 32.84
C GLU A 10 -15.82 -6.03 31.53
N ILE A 11 -15.16 -6.40 30.43
CA ILE A 11 -15.80 -6.55 29.13
C ILE A 11 -16.88 -7.63 29.18
N LYS A 12 -16.56 -8.81 29.77
CA LYS A 12 -17.55 -9.89 29.97
C LYS A 12 -18.77 -9.43 30.76
N LYS A 13 -18.57 -8.66 31.84
CA LYS A 13 -19.67 -8.11 32.65
C LYS A 13 -20.54 -7.13 31.86
N LYS A 14 -19.93 -6.29 31.00
CA LYS A 14 -20.65 -5.35 30.15
C LYS A 14 -21.45 -6.08 29.06
N LEU A 15 -20.85 -7.09 28.43
CA LEU A 15 -21.50 -7.95 27.43
C LEU A 15 -22.70 -8.73 28.01
N ALA A 16 -22.59 -9.24 29.24
CA ALA A 16 -23.67 -9.95 29.91
C ALA A 16 -24.90 -9.08 30.25
N ARG A 17 -24.75 -7.74 30.27
CA ARG A 17 -25.82 -6.78 30.56
C ARG A 17 -26.45 -6.17 29.31
N LEU A 18 -25.98 -6.55 28.12
CA LEU A 18 -26.49 -6.00 26.88
C LEU A 18 -27.89 -6.56 26.58
N PRO A 19 -28.81 -5.72 26.07
CA PRO A 19 -30.09 -6.19 25.57
C PRO A 19 -29.91 -7.13 24.38
N GLY A 20 -30.77 -8.14 24.26
CA GLY A 20 -30.68 -9.13 23.17
C GLY A 20 -30.68 -8.52 21.76
N HIS A 21 -31.38 -7.41 21.55
CA HIS A 21 -31.44 -6.71 20.26
C HIS A 21 -30.13 -6.01 19.85
N LYS A 22 -29.13 -5.96 20.74
CA LYS A 22 -27.80 -5.40 20.45
C LYS A 22 -26.74 -6.49 20.24
N LEU A 23 -27.09 -7.76 20.42
CA LEU A 23 -26.13 -8.87 20.26
C LEU A 23 -25.63 -8.99 18.83
N GLU A 24 -26.48 -8.75 17.83
CA GLU A 24 -26.13 -8.77 16.41
C GLU A 24 -25.12 -7.67 16.06
N GLU A 25 -25.35 -6.45 16.54
CA GLU A 25 -24.41 -5.32 16.37
C GLU A 25 -23.05 -5.59 17.04
N VAL A 26 -23.05 -6.28 18.17
CA VAL A 26 -21.81 -6.70 18.86
C VAL A 26 -21.09 -7.79 18.06
N ASP A 27 -21.81 -8.77 17.51
CA ASP A 27 -21.22 -9.84 16.71
C ASP A 27 -20.58 -9.29 15.43
N ASP A 28 -21.26 -8.38 14.74
CA ASP A 28 -20.74 -7.66 13.57
C ASP A 28 -19.45 -6.88 13.91
N PHE A 29 -19.44 -6.19 15.04
CA PHE A 29 -18.28 -5.43 15.48
C PHE A 29 -17.09 -6.34 15.84
N ILE A 30 -17.34 -7.48 16.49
CA ILE A 30 -16.30 -8.48 16.76
C ILE A 30 -15.77 -9.05 15.44
N GLY A 31 -16.65 -9.37 14.49
CA GLY A 31 -16.29 -9.81 13.14
C GLY A 31 -15.38 -8.82 12.43
N PHE A 32 -15.72 -7.52 12.49
CA PHE A 32 -14.89 -6.44 11.97
C PHE A 32 -13.50 -6.38 12.63
N LEU A 33 -13.41 -6.44 13.95
CA LEU A 33 -12.13 -6.44 14.66
C LEU A 33 -11.27 -7.64 14.25
N LEU A 34 -11.85 -8.84 14.16
CA LEU A 34 -11.14 -10.06 13.74
C LEU A 34 -10.71 -10.00 12.27
N SER A 35 -11.48 -9.33 11.40
CA SER A 35 -11.12 -9.15 10.00
C SER A 35 -9.86 -8.30 9.83
N LYS A 36 -9.66 -7.29 10.67
CA LYS A 36 -8.48 -6.40 10.62
C LYS A 36 -7.17 -7.13 10.91
N ASP A 37 -7.20 -8.13 11.80
CA ASP A 37 -6.04 -8.97 12.10
C ASP A 37 -5.71 -9.94 10.96
N LYS A 38 -6.70 -10.31 10.15
CA LYS A 38 -6.52 -11.21 9.00
C LYS A 38 -5.99 -10.51 7.75
N VAL A 39 -6.02 -9.17 7.70
CA VAL A 39 -5.43 -8.43 6.58
C VAL A 39 -3.91 -8.50 6.72
N LYS A 40 -3.31 -9.49 6.02
CA LYS A 40 -1.86 -9.49 5.79
C LYS A 40 -1.50 -8.14 5.18
N LYS A 41 -0.76 -7.31 5.93
CA LYS A 41 -0.23 -6.06 5.41
C LYS A 41 0.48 -6.38 4.09
N PRO A 42 0.16 -5.69 2.97
CA PRO A 42 0.84 -5.94 1.72
C PRO A 42 2.34 -5.81 1.96
N LYS A 43 3.10 -6.87 1.65
CA LYS A 43 4.56 -6.83 1.75
C LYS A 43 5.04 -5.74 0.80
N VAL A 44 5.79 -4.77 1.33
CA VAL A 44 6.52 -3.82 0.50
C VAL A 44 7.58 -4.63 -0.25
N VAL A 45 7.32 -4.90 -1.52
CA VAL A 45 8.29 -5.59 -2.38
C VAL A 45 9.31 -4.55 -2.83
N GLN A 46 10.56 -4.72 -2.45
CA GLN A 46 11.65 -3.86 -2.91
C GLN A 46 11.92 -4.17 -4.39
N MET A 47 11.63 -3.22 -5.28
CA MET A 47 11.86 -3.35 -6.73
C MET A 47 13.32 -3.04 -7.14
N LYS A 48 14.23 -2.90 -6.16
CA LYS A 48 15.63 -2.59 -6.43
C LYS A 48 16.26 -3.77 -7.19
N GLY A 49 16.80 -3.50 -8.37
CA GLY A 49 17.45 -4.51 -9.21
C GLY A 49 16.52 -5.32 -10.12
N VAL A 50 15.22 -4.98 -10.21
CA VAL A 50 14.27 -5.67 -11.11
C VAL A 50 14.71 -5.63 -12.58
N TRP A 51 15.44 -4.59 -12.96
CA TRP A 51 15.94 -4.41 -14.33
C TRP A 51 17.40 -4.88 -14.53
N THR A 52 18.03 -5.41 -13.48
CA THR A 52 19.42 -5.88 -13.56
C THR A 52 19.54 -7.10 -14.47
N GLY A 53 20.50 -7.08 -15.40
CA GLY A 53 20.74 -8.12 -16.39
C GLY A 53 19.73 -8.12 -17.54
N LYS A 54 18.82 -7.14 -17.61
CA LYS A 54 17.80 -7.03 -18.68
C LYS A 54 18.23 -6.12 -19.83
N GLY A 55 19.46 -5.60 -19.81
CA GLY A 55 20.03 -4.81 -20.90
C GLY A 55 19.77 -3.30 -20.78
N PHE A 56 19.07 -2.86 -19.73
CA PHE A 56 18.86 -1.44 -19.42
C PHE A 56 20.14 -0.74 -18.97
N GLU A 57 21.17 -1.50 -18.59
CA GLU A 57 22.48 -0.99 -18.17
C GLU A 57 23.24 -0.31 -19.30
N LYS A 58 22.96 -0.68 -20.55
CA LYS A 58 23.62 -0.15 -21.74
C LYS A 58 22.89 1.05 -22.34
N LEU A 59 21.74 1.44 -21.77
CA LEU A 59 20.96 2.58 -22.25
C LEU A 59 21.56 3.88 -21.71
N ASP A 60 22.24 4.62 -22.59
CA ASP A 60 22.62 6.01 -22.31
C ASP A 60 21.48 6.95 -22.68
N LEU A 61 20.50 7.04 -21.78
CA LEU A 61 19.35 7.93 -21.93
C LEU A 61 19.77 9.40 -22.09
N HIS A 62 20.92 9.80 -21.57
CA HIS A 62 21.37 11.19 -21.67
C HIS A 62 21.78 11.55 -23.10
N SER A 63 22.55 10.69 -23.77
CA SER A 63 22.93 10.94 -25.17
C SER A 63 21.75 10.81 -26.13
N GLU A 64 20.84 9.87 -25.89
CA GLU A 64 19.56 9.73 -26.61
C GLU A 64 18.74 11.03 -26.53
N ILE A 65 18.48 11.54 -25.32
CA ILE A 65 17.73 12.79 -25.11
C ILE A 65 18.42 13.97 -25.80
N LYS A 66 19.76 14.05 -25.73
CA LYS A 66 20.53 15.13 -26.38
C LYS A 66 20.40 15.08 -27.90
N LYS A 67 20.44 13.88 -28.50
CA LYS A 67 20.23 13.68 -29.94
C LYS A 67 18.82 14.12 -30.34
N SER A 68 17.79 13.64 -29.65
CA SER A 68 16.39 14.01 -29.95
C SER A 68 16.15 15.51 -29.87
N ARG A 69 16.71 16.18 -28.86
CA ARG A 69 16.64 17.66 -28.75
C ARG A 69 17.32 18.35 -29.93
N LYS A 70 18.50 17.89 -30.35
CA LYS A 70 19.23 18.47 -31.50
C LYS A 70 18.46 18.29 -32.81
N GLU A 71 17.85 17.12 -33.00
CA GLU A 71 17.01 16.84 -34.17
C GLU A 71 15.76 17.72 -34.18
N LEU A 72 15.09 17.88 -33.03
CA LEU A 72 13.94 18.76 -32.88
C LEU A 72 14.31 20.22 -33.18
N SER A 73 15.43 20.72 -32.66
CA SER A 73 15.88 22.09 -32.97
C SER A 73 16.12 22.27 -34.47
N LYS A 74 16.76 21.29 -35.13
CA LYS A 74 16.98 21.33 -36.59
C LYS A 74 15.67 21.30 -37.38
N SER A 75 14.69 20.50 -36.95
CA SER A 75 13.40 20.42 -37.64
C SER A 75 12.60 21.71 -37.51
N ILE A 76 12.68 22.38 -36.36
CA ILE A 76 12.05 23.69 -36.14
C ILE A 76 12.71 24.75 -37.04
N LEU A 77 14.05 24.81 -37.06
CA LEU A 77 14.80 25.76 -37.90
C LEU A 77 14.54 25.59 -39.41
N LYS A 78 14.37 24.34 -39.88
CA LYS A 78 14.01 24.05 -41.28
C LYS A 78 12.57 24.42 -41.65
N ARG A 79 11.70 24.64 -40.66
CA ARG A 79 10.30 25.03 -40.86
C ARG A 79 10.10 26.55 -40.92
N SER A 80 11.08 27.30 -40.42
CA SER A 80 11.09 28.77 -40.39
C SER A 80 11.84 29.41 -41.57
N LEU A 81 12.38 28.60 -42.48
CA LEU A 81 12.95 28.98 -43.78
C LEU A 81 12.00 28.49 -44.88
#